data_AF-A0AA43ZGP0-F1
#
_entry.id   AF-A0AA43ZGP0-F1
#
_cell.length_a   1.000
_cell.length_b   1.000
_cell.length_c   1.000
_cell.angle_alpha   90.00
_cell.angle_beta   90.00
_cell.angle_gamma   90.00
#
_symmetry.space_group_name_H-M   'P 1'
#
loop_
_entity.id
_entity.type
_entity.pdbx_description
1 polymer ?
#
loop_
_entity_poly.entity_id
_entity_poly.type
_entity_poly.pdbx_seq_one_letter_code
_entity_poly.pdbx_strand_id
1 'polypeptide(L)'
;MISSHAVERIAKLMPLLASDKEGEVINAARAMVKALRRENRDLHDVVRLIASPQTTIDPFGEASSAWSDILRKAAEAEERAARGRAEADEKRKRAEETRWAAYFEEQRREAEARLTAAIAEFGPEEAAFAETPEETRLATGPVAFPATVIEQVAEWQFWQDLATRRRRYDDSFEDSEIVSDRVDGLEQCITSTPARTWADLDARLHWLKNALATGQRTTWVEDDIAQYELLARDLTRLRRTPRSAAKRRREACATQSDFFERTSQ
;
A
#
# COMPACT_ATOMS: atom_id res chain seq x y z
N MET A 1 52.52 20.09 5.36
CA MET A 1 51.25 20.79 5.68
C MET A 1 50.44 20.86 4.40
N ILE A 2 49.12 20.65 4.45
CA ILE A 2 48.25 20.90 3.30
C ILE A 2 48.34 22.41 3.01
N SER A 3 48.47 22.79 1.74
CA SER A 3 48.52 24.21 1.41
C SER A 3 47.20 24.87 1.81
N SER A 4 47.24 26.08 2.37
CA SER A 4 46.03 26.85 2.72
C SER A 4 45.06 26.94 1.54
N HIS A 5 45.60 27.04 0.32
CA HIS A 5 44.84 27.07 -0.91
C HIS A 5 44.13 25.75 -1.28
N ALA A 6 44.69 24.58 -0.93
CA ALA A 6 43.96 23.31 -1.08
C ALA A 6 42.84 23.17 -0.05
N VAL A 7 43.05 23.63 1.19
CA VAL A 7 42.00 23.65 2.22
C VAL A 7 40.82 24.50 1.76
N GLU A 8 41.07 25.71 1.24
CA GLU A 8 39.99 26.58 0.71
C GLU A 8 39.23 25.94 -0.46
N ARG A 9 39.92 25.25 -1.37
CA ARG A 9 39.26 24.56 -2.49
C ARG A 9 38.39 23.40 -2.01
N ILE A 10 38.88 22.62 -1.06
CA ILE A 10 38.14 21.50 -0.48
C ILE A 10 36.92 22.03 0.29
N ALA A 11 37.08 23.08 1.08
CA ALA A 11 35.99 23.72 1.82
C ALA A 11 34.86 24.20 0.88
N LYS A 12 35.21 24.76 -0.29
CA LYS A 12 34.22 25.17 -1.32
C LYS A 12 33.46 23.99 -1.95
N LEU A 13 34.04 22.79 -1.94
CA LEU A 13 33.42 21.59 -2.51
C LEU A 13 32.54 20.83 -1.51
N MET A 14 32.74 21.03 -0.21
CA MET A 14 31.98 20.35 0.85
C MET A 14 30.45 20.54 0.73
N PRO A 15 29.90 21.74 0.46
CA PRO A 15 28.45 21.90 0.31
C PRO A 15 27.88 21.12 -0.89
N LEU A 16 28.66 20.93 -1.96
CA LEU A 16 28.21 20.21 -3.16
C LEU A 16 28.06 18.70 -2.93
N LEU A 17 28.68 18.16 -1.87
CA LEU A 17 28.46 16.77 -1.48
C LEU A 17 27.05 16.53 -0.90
N ALA A 18 26.35 17.59 -0.49
CA ALA A 18 24.97 17.52 -0.02
C ALA A 18 23.93 17.81 -1.12
N SER A 19 24.35 17.90 -2.39
CA SER A 19 23.43 18.12 -3.52
C SER A 19 22.49 16.92 -3.73
N ASP A 20 21.25 17.19 -4.13
CA ASP A 20 20.24 16.20 -4.50
C ASP A 20 20.49 15.58 -5.89
N LYS A 21 21.44 16.15 -6.65
CA LYS A 21 21.84 15.66 -7.96
C LYS A 21 23.09 14.79 -7.85
N GLU A 22 22.92 13.51 -8.13
CA GLU A 22 24.00 12.51 -8.12
C GLU A 22 25.24 12.94 -8.92
N GLY A 23 25.05 13.58 -10.08
CA GLY A 23 26.13 14.08 -10.92
C GLY A 23 26.96 15.21 -10.26
N GLU A 24 26.35 16.09 -9.48
CA GLU A 24 27.05 17.16 -8.77
C GLU A 24 27.89 16.59 -7.61
N VAL A 25 27.33 15.64 -6.87
CA VAL A 25 28.03 14.93 -5.77
C VAL A 25 29.26 14.19 -6.29
N ILE A 26 29.12 13.41 -7.37
CA ILE A 26 30.23 12.65 -7.97
C ILE A 26 31.33 13.60 -8.48
N ASN A 27 30.95 14.71 -9.12
CA ASN A 27 31.91 15.69 -9.64
C ASN A 27 32.66 16.40 -8.51
N ALA A 28 31.96 16.79 -7.44
CA ALA A 28 32.56 17.39 -6.25
C ALA A 28 33.55 16.43 -5.58
N ALA A 29 33.14 15.17 -5.36
CA ALA A 29 34.01 14.13 -4.78
C ALA A 29 35.28 13.90 -5.62
N ARG A 30 35.14 13.80 -6.96
CA ARG A 30 36.29 13.67 -7.88
C ARG A 30 37.22 14.88 -7.82
N ALA A 31 36.66 16.09 -7.76
CA ALA A 31 37.44 17.32 -7.66
C ALA A 31 38.23 17.39 -6.34
N MET A 32 37.64 16.96 -5.22
CA MET A 32 38.32 16.86 -3.92
C MET A 32 39.48 15.86 -3.97
N VAL A 33 39.26 14.65 -4.49
CA VAL A 33 40.32 13.63 -4.65
C VAL A 33 41.46 14.15 -5.53
N LYS A 34 41.13 14.84 -6.63
CA LYS A 34 42.14 15.44 -7.52
C LYS A 34 42.93 16.55 -6.82
N ALA A 35 42.30 17.37 -5.99
CA ALA A 35 42.97 18.41 -5.22
C ALA A 35 43.93 17.81 -4.18
N LEU A 36 43.52 16.76 -3.47
CA LEU A 36 44.34 16.06 -2.48
C LEU A 36 45.54 15.34 -3.09
N ARG A 37 45.33 14.65 -4.22
CA ARG A 37 46.42 13.96 -4.94
C ARG A 37 47.54 14.89 -5.40
N ARG A 38 47.23 16.16 -5.75
CA ARG A 38 48.24 17.15 -6.12
C ARG A 38 49.21 17.47 -5.00
N GLU A 39 48.81 17.23 -3.75
CA GLU A 39 49.65 17.44 -2.56
C GLU A 39 50.15 16.12 -1.96
N ASN A 40 50.00 15.00 -2.69
CA ASN A 40 50.33 13.66 -2.23
C ASN A 40 49.64 13.28 -0.91
N ARG A 41 48.34 13.61 -0.81
CA ARG A 41 47.45 13.33 0.34
C ARG A 41 46.26 12.50 -0.08
N ASP A 42 45.65 11.84 0.89
CA ASP A 42 44.37 11.15 0.73
C ASP A 42 43.26 11.73 1.62
N LEU A 43 42.06 11.14 1.57
CA LEU A 43 40.94 11.56 2.42
C LEU A 43 41.18 11.29 3.90
N HIS A 44 41.94 10.25 4.24
CA HIS A 44 42.24 9.90 5.63
C HIS A 44 43.13 10.97 6.28
N ASP A 45 44.06 11.57 5.52
CA ASP A 45 44.85 12.70 5.96
C ASP A 45 43.99 13.92 6.33
N VAL A 46 42.94 14.18 5.54
CA VAL A 46 41.99 15.28 5.82
C VAL A 46 41.20 15.00 7.09
N VAL A 47 40.69 13.78 7.26
CA VAL A 47 39.96 13.38 8.47
C VAL A 47 40.87 13.45 9.70
N ARG A 48 42.14 13.03 9.60
CA ARG A 48 43.12 13.15 10.68
C ARG A 48 43.42 14.60 11.03
N LEU A 49 43.48 15.50 10.05
CA LEU A 49 43.67 16.93 10.27
C LEU A 49 42.46 17.55 10.98
N ILE A 50 41.23 17.19 10.59
CA ILE A 50 40.00 17.65 11.23
C ILE A 50 39.88 17.08 12.65
N ALA A 51 40.22 15.80 12.84
CA ALA A 51 40.14 15.11 14.12
C ALA A 51 41.31 15.40 15.07
N SER A 52 42.36 16.11 14.62
CA SER A 52 43.51 16.43 15.46
C SER A 52 43.11 17.47 16.51
N PRO A 53 43.22 17.15 17.82
CA PRO A 53 42.67 17.97 18.90
C PRO A 53 43.49 19.26 19.20
N GLN A 54 44.38 19.69 18.31
CA GLN A 54 45.37 20.73 18.61
C GLN A 54 44.96 22.17 18.27
N THR A 55 43.67 22.43 18.00
CA THR A 55 43.23 23.81 17.81
C THR A 55 41.91 24.05 18.54
N THR A 56 42.01 24.40 19.82
CA THR A 56 40.95 25.07 20.59
C THR A 56 40.84 26.54 20.18
N ILE A 57 40.93 26.83 18.89
CA ILE A 57 40.35 28.05 18.34
C ILE A 57 38.92 27.63 18.09
N ASP A 58 37.93 28.29 18.70
CA ASP A 58 36.54 28.18 18.27
C ASP A 58 36.51 28.60 16.79
N PRO A 59 36.57 27.65 15.82
CA PRO A 59 36.76 27.97 14.41
C PRO A 59 35.49 28.60 13.84
N PHE A 60 34.45 28.66 14.66
CA PHE A 60 33.09 28.92 14.29
C PHE A 60 32.46 30.01 15.16
N GLY A 61 33.17 30.86 15.88
CA GLY A 61 32.53 31.88 16.74
C GLY A 61 31.30 32.57 16.08
N GLU A 62 31.47 33.16 14.89
CA GLU A 62 30.36 33.66 14.07
C GLU A 62 29.80 32.62 13.08
N ALA A 63 30.64 31.74 12.51
CA ALA A 63 30.21 30.76 11.51
C ALA A 63 29.36 29.60 12.08
N SER A 64 29.46 29.33 13.37
CA SER A 64 28.66 28.35 14.14
C SER A 64 27.22 28.79 14.16
N SER A 65 27.00 30.09 14.39
CA SER A 65 25.66 30.68 14.34
C SER A 65 25.01 30.50 12.96
N ALA A 66 25.78 30.72 11.87
CA ALA A 66 25.30 30.53 10.51
C ALA A 66 24.99 29.06 10.19
N TRP A 67 25.83 28.12 10.64
CA TRP A 67 25.59 26.68 10.46
C TRP A 67 24.40 26.20 11.29
N SER A 68 24.28 26.62 12.55
CA SER A 68 23.11 26.33 13.39
C SER A 68 21.82 26.85 12.77
N ASP A 69 21.84 28.04 12.17
CA ASP A 69 20.69 28.60 11.47
C ASP A 69 20.34 27.83 10.19
N ILE A 70 21.34 27.37 9.42
CA ILE A 70 21.11 26.52 8.24
C ILE A 70 20.48 25.19 8.64
N LEU A 71 21.04 24.52 9.65
CA LEU A 71 20.52 23.24 10.16
C LEU A 71 19.10 23.41 10.72
N ARG A 72 18.84 24.48 11.46
CA ARG A 72 17.49 24.81 11.97
C ARG A 72 16.50 25.02 10.83
N LYS A 73 16.86 25.81 9.80
CA LYS A 73 16.01 26.01 8.62
C LYS A 73 15.75 24.73 7.84
N ALA A 74 16.75 23.85 7.74
CA ALA A 74 16.60 22.55 7.10
C ALA A 74 15.61 21.65 7.86
N ALA A 75 15.74 21.58 9.19
CA ALA A 75 14.80 20.83 10.05
C ALA A 75 13.37 21.39 9.94
N GLU A 76 13.20 22.72 9.98
CA GLU A 76 11.90 23.37 9.80
C GLU A 76 11.30 23.08 8.40
N ALA A 77 12.13 23.00 7.36
CA ALA A 77 11.68 22.67 6.01
C ALA A 77 11.25 21.19 5.90
N GLU A 78 12.00 20.28 6.51
CA GLU A 78 11.65 18.87 6.56
C GLU A 78 10.34 18.63 7.32
N GLU A 79 10.16 19.28 8.47
CA GLU A 79 8.94 19.19 9.26
C GLU A 79 7.72 19.72 8.49
N ARG A 80 7.88 20.84 7.77
CA ARG A 80 6.84 21.39 6.90
C ARG A 80 6.49 20.42 5.76
N ALA A 81 7.49 19.79 5.16
CA ALA A 81 7.28 18.79 4.12
C ALA A 81 6.59 17.53 4.66
N ALA A 82 6.93 17.09 5.87
CA ALA A 82 6.29 15.97 6.54
C ALA A 82 4.81 16.25 6.85
N ARG A 83 4.49 17.44 7.37
CA ARG A 83 3.10 17.89 7.56
C ARG A 83 2.32 17.91 6.25
N GLY A 84 2.90 18.46 5.18
CA GLY A 84 2.25 18.46 3.86
C GLY A 84 1.98 17.06 3.30
N ARG A 85 2.86 16.08 3.54
CA ARG A 85 2.62 14.67 3.16
C ARG A 85 1.48 14.05 3.96
N ALA A 86 1.46 14.26 5.28
CA ALA A 86 0.40 13.75 6.15
C ALA A 86 -0.98 14.29 5.77
N GLU A 87 -1.08 15.60 5.52
CA GLU A 87 -2.33 16.24 5.04
C GLU A 87 -2.78 15.69 3.68
N ALA A 88 -1.85 15.48 2.75
CA ALA A 88 -2.15 14.91 1.44
C ALA A 88 -2.65 13.45 1.53
N ASP A 89 -2.05 12.64 2.41
CA ASP A 89 -2.47 11.26 2.66
C ASP A 89 -3.86 11.21 3.33
N GLU A 90 -4.11 12.09 4.30
CA GLU A 90 -5.43 12.19 4.94
C GLU A 90 -6.51 12.61 3.93
N LYS A 91 -6.19 13.57 3.06
CA LYS A 91 -7.09 13.97 1.96
C LYS A 91 -7.37 12.81 0.99
N ARG A 92 -6.36 12.01 0.64
CA ARG A 92 -6.53 10.82 -0.21
C ARG A 92 -7.43 9.79 0.48
N LYS A 93 -7.21 9.52 1.77
CA LYS A 93 -8.01 8.59 2.56
C LYS A 93 -9.49 9.00 2.60
N ARG A 94 -9.78 10.28 2.88
CA ARG A 94 -11.17 10.80 2.87
C ARG A 94 -11.83 10.69 1.50
N ALA A 95 -11.07 10.92 0.42
CA ALA A 95 -11.57 10.77 -0.95
C ALA A 95 -11.88 9.29 -1.28
N GLU A 96 -11.04 8.36 -0.85
CA GLU A 96 -11.29 6.92 -0.98
C GLU A 96 -12.51 6.48 -0.17
N GLU A 97 -12.63 6.90 1.09
CA GLU A 97 -13.80 6.64 1.95
C GLU A 97 -15.09 7.15 1.30
N THR A 98 -15.08 8.37 0.75
CA THR A 98 -16.22 8.96 0.04
C THR A 98 -16.60 8.14 -1.20
N ARG A 99 -15.59 7.70 -1.98
CA ARG A 99 -15.81 6.88 -3.18
C ARG A 99 -16.44 5.53 -2.82
N TRP A 100 -15.95 4.87 -1.77
CA TRP A 100 -16.48 3.59 -1.32
C TRP A 100 -17.90 3.73 -0.75
N ALA A 101 -18.17 4.77 0.02
CA ALA A 101 -19.51 5.05 0.52
C ALA A 101 -20.53 5.21 -0.63
N ALA A 102 -20.15 5.93 -1.70
CA ALA A 102 -20.99 6.06 -2.90
C ALA A 102 -21.22 4.72 -3.62
N TYR A 103 -20.18 3.90 -3.76
CA TYR A 103 -20.29 2.56 -4.36
C TYR A 103 -21.23 1.65 -3.56
N PHE A 104 -21.11 1.62 -2.23
CA PHE A 104 -21.99 0.77 -1.40
C PHE A 104 -23.43 1.25 -1.39
N GLU A 105 -23.66 2.56 -1.46
CA GLU A 105 -24.99 3.14 -1.61
C GLU A 105 -25.65 2.71 -2.94
N GLU A 106 -24.88 2.71 -4.04
CA GLU A 106 -25.32 2.21 -5.34
C GLU A 106 -25.66 0.72 -5.30
N GLN A 107 -24.77 -0.11 -4.73
CA GLN A 107 -25.01 -1.54 -4.55
C GLN A 107 -26.25 -1.84 -3.70
N ARG A 108 -26.50 -1.04 -2.65
CA ARG A 108 -27.72 -1.17 -1.84
C ARG A 108 -28.97 -0.89 -2.68
N ARG A 109 -28.97 0.16 -3.50
CA ARG A 109 -30.09 0.48 -4.40
C ARG A 109 -30.33 -0.61 -5.44
N GLU A 110 -29.28 -1.17 -6.01
CA GLU A 110 -29.40 -2.30 -6.94
C GLU A 110 -29.95 -3.56 -6.27
N ALA A 111 -29.57 -3.82 -5.03
CA ALA A 111 -30.13 -4.92 -4.24
C ALA A 111 -31.61 -4.70 -3.90
N GLU A 112 -31.98 -3.51 -3.44
CA GLU A 112 -33.38 -3.13 -3.18
C GLU A 112 -34.24 -3.22 -4.45
N ALA A 113 -33.70 -2.81 -5.60
CA ALA A 113 -34.37 -2.92 -6.89
C ALA A 113 -34.58 -4.39 -7.31
N ARG A 114 -33.57 -5.24 -7.15
CA ARG A 114 -33.69 -6.69 -7.41
C ARG A 114 -34.72 -7.36 -6.50
N LEU A 115 -34.72 -7.02 -5.21
CA LEU A 115 -35.70 -7.53 -4.25
C LEU A 115 -37.12 -7.09 -4.64
N THR A 116 -37.30 -5.81 -4.97
CA THR A 116 -38.59 -5.28 -5.42
C THR A 116 -39.08 -5.98 -6.69
N ALA A 117 -38.19 -6.22 -7.66
CA ALA A 117 -38.51 -6.95 -8.88
C ALA A 117 -38.89 -8.41 -8.60
N ALA A 118 -38.16 -9.09 -7.70
CA ALA A 118 -38.47 -10.46 -7.30
C ALA A 118 -39.83 -10.56 -6.58
N ILE A 119 -40.15 -9.63 -5.67
CA ILE A 119 -41.46 -9.57 -5.01
C ILE A 119 -42.58 -9.35 -6.04
N ALA A 120 -42.34 -8.53 -7.06
CA ALA A 120 -43.31 -8.29 -8.12
C ALA A 120 -43.51 -9.51 -9.04
N GLU A 121 -42.45 -10.28 -9.31
CA GLU A 121 -42.49 -11.45 -10.19
C GLU A 121 -43.07 -12.69 -9.51
N PHE A 122 -42.67 -12.97 -8.27
CA PHE A 122 -42.99 -14.21 -7.55
C PHE A 122 -44.09 -14.03 -6.48
N GLY A 123 -44.54 -12.80 -6.25
CA GLY A 123 -45.48 -12.46 -5.19
C GLY A 123 -44.83 -12.43 -3.80
N PRO A 124 -45.48 -11.82 -2.80
CA PRO A 124 -44.96 -11.74 -1.43
C PRO A 124 -45.03 -13.07 -0.66
N GLU A 125 -45.67 -14.11 -1.21
CA GLU A 125 -46.16 -15.29 -0.48
C GLU A 125 -45.76 -16.64 -1.11
N GLU A 126 -44.56 -16.82 -1.68
CA GLU A 126 -44.07 -18.19 -1.89
C GLU A 126 -43.78 -18.83 -0.52
N ALA A 127 -44.81 -19.51 0.00
CA ALA A 127 -44.94 -20.16 1.30
C ALA A 127 -43.86 -21.20 1.66
N ALA A 128 -42.83 -21.36 0.82
CA ALA A 128 -41.61 -22.08 1.17
C ALA A 128 -40.66 -21.26 2.07
N PHE A 129 -40.90 -19.95 2.25
CA PHE A 129 -39.95 -19.03 2.89
C PHE A 129 -40.51 -18.13 4.00
N ALA A 130 -41.78 -18.32 4.38
CA ALA A 130 -42.48 -17.43 5.32
C ALA A 130 -41.99 -17.51 6.78
N GLU A 131 -41.25 -18.56 7.16
CA GLU A 131 -40.76 -18.72 8.55
C GLU A 131 -39.24 -18.56 8.70
N THR A 132 -38.51 -18.38 7.61
CA THR A 132 -37.05 -18.21 7.67
C THR A 132 -36.70 -16.78 7.29
N PRO A 133 -36.05 -15.99 8.18
CA PRO A 133 -35.52 -14.68 7.81
C PRO A 133 -34.74 -14.78 6.50
N GLU A 134 -34.89 -13.80 5.62
CA GLU A 134 -34.30 -13.79 4.28
C GLU A 134 -32.79 -14.12 4.29
N GLU A 135 -32.09 -13.69 5.34
CA GLU A 135 -30.67 -13.96 5.51
C GLU A 135 -30.37 -15.40 5.97
N THR A 136 -31.25 -16.04 6.73
CA THR A 136 -31.13 -17.47 7.08
C THR A 136 -31.31 -18.35 5.84
N ARG A 137 -32.21 -17.95 4.94
CA ARG A 137 -32.47 -18.62 3.67
C ARG A 137 -31.31 -18.46 2.67
N LEU A 138 -30.71 -17.27 2.60
CA LEU A 138 -29.49 -17.03 1.82
C LEU A 138 -28.27 -17.80 2.37
N ALA A 139 -28.20 -18.01 3.68
CA ALA A 139 -27.11 -18.76 4.29
C ALA A 139 -27.30 -20.29 4.24
N THR A 140 -28.54 -20.79 4.21
CA THR A 140 -28.86 -22.25 4.19
C THR A 140 -29.19 -22.80 2.80
N GLY A 141 -29.46 -21.95 1.81
CA GLY A 141 -29.69 -22.38 0.44
C GLY A 141 -28.44 -22.98 -0.20
N PRO A 142 -28.58 -23.75 -1.30
CA PRO A 142 -27.46 -24.23 -2.11
C PRO A 142 -26.85 -23.05 -2.89
N VAL A 143 -26.33 -22.05 -2.19
CA VAL A 143 -25.64 -20.93 -2.81
C VAL A 143 -24.33 -21.48 -3.33
N ALA A 144 -24.23 -21.57 -4.66
CA ALA A 144 -22.98 -21.86 -5.33
C ALA A 144 -21.90 -20.95 -4.73
N PHE A 145 -20.88 -21.55 -4.12
CA PHE A 145 -19.77 -20.77 -3.59
C PHE A 145 -19.21 -19.92 -4.73
N PRO A 146 -18.90 -18.65 -4.48
CA PRO A 146 -18.38 -17.80 -5.53
C PRO A 146 -17.10 -18.39 -6.11
N ALA A 147 -16.96 -18.32 -7.44
CA ALA A 147 -15.94 -19.08 -8.15
C ALA A 147 -14.55 -18.43 -8.06
N THR A 148 -14.50 -17.13 -7.74
CA THR A 148 -13.26 -16.35 -7.65
C THR A 148 -13.01 -15.83 -6.24
N VAL A 149 -11.74 -15.54 -5.93
CA VAL A 149 -11.35 -15.01 -4.62
C VAL A 149 -12.00 -13.65 -4.36
N ILE A 150 -12.12 -12.81 -5.39
CA ILE A 150 -12.76 -11.49 -5.27
C ILE A 150 -14.22 -11.62 -4.84
N GLU A 151 -14.98 -12.50 -5.49
CA GLU A 151 -16.39 -12.70 -5.17
C GLU A 151 -16.55 -13.31 -3.77
N GLN A 152 -15.68 -14.25 -3.37
CA GLN A 152 -15.67 -14.82 -2.03
C GLN A 152 -15.40 -13.75 -0.96
N VAL A 153 -14.43 -12.86 -1.18
CA VAL A 153 -14.12 -11.76 -0.26
C VAL A 153 -15.26 -10.75 -0.18
N ALA A 154 -15.91 -10.44 -1.31
CA ALA A 154 -17.07 -9.54 -1.34
C ALA A 154 -18.26 -10.14 -0.57
N GLU A 155 -18.52 -11.43 -0.73
CA GLU A 155 -19.57 -12.12 0.01
C GLU A 155 -19.24 -12.21 1.51
N TRP A 156 -17.99 -12.52 1.87
CA TRP A 156 -17.53 -12.52 3.26
C TRP A 156 -17.78 -11.15 3.91
N GLN A 157 -17.43 -10.05 3.23
CA GLN A 157 -17.65 -8.69 3.75
C GLN A 157 -19.15 -8.40 3.94
N PHE A 158 -20.00 -8.84 3.02
CA PHE A 158 -21.45 -8.70 3.16
C PHE A 158 -21.98 -9.39 4.43
N TRP A 159 -21.58 -10.64 4.67
CA TRP A 159 -22.01 -11.39 5.86
C TRP A 159 -21.47 -10.77 7.15
N GLN A 160 -20.24 -10.24 7.13
CA GLN A 160 -19.65 -9.56 8.28
C GLN A 160 -20.35 -8.24 8.62
N ASP A 161 -20.65 -7.44 7.61
CA ASP A 161 -21.38 -6.19 7.79
C ASP A 161 -22.80 -6.45 8.30
N LEU A 162 -23.44 -7.52 7.82
CA LEU A 162 -24.75 -7.95 8.28
C LEU A 162 -24.72 -8.38 9.76
N ALA A 163 -23.79 -9.25 10.15
CA ALA A 163 -23.61 -9.68 11.54
C ALA A 163 -23.36 -8.48 12.46
N THR A 164 -22.48 -7.56 12.05
CA THR A 164 -22.18 -6.33 12.79
C THR A 164 -23.42 -5.44 12.96
N ARG A 165 -24.23 -5.26 11.90
CA ARG A 165 -25.46 -4.48 11.98
C ARG A 165 -26.46 -5.11 12.93
N ARG A 166 -26.63 -6.44 12.90
CA ARG A 166 -27.59 -7.15 13.76
C ARG A 166 -27.24 -7.02 15.24
N ARG A 167 -25.95 -7.19 15.60
CA ARG A 167 -25.47 -6.97 16.98
C ARG A 167 -25.74 -5.57 17.54
N ARG A 168 -25.98 -4.56 16.69
CA ARG A 168 -26.33 -3.19 17.15
C ARG A 168 -27.80 -3.04 17.51
N TYR A 169 -28.68 -3.89 16.97
CA TYR A 169 -30.12 -3.81 17.18
C TYR A 169 -30.63 -4.83 18.20
N ASP A 170 -29.92 -5.93 18.36
CA ASP A 170 -30.24 -6.98 19.31
C ASP A 170 -28.94 -7.40 20.03
N ASP A 171 -28.80 -6.91 21.28
CA ASP A 171 -27.66 -7.23 22.15
C ASP A 171 -27.61 -8.72 22.51
N SER A 172 -28.74 -9.42 22.36
CA SER A 172 -28.88 -10.87 22.53
C SER A 172 -28.85 -11.64 21.22
N PHE A 173 -28.49 -10.99 20.10
CA PHE A 173 -28.26 -11.68 18.84
C PHE A 173 -27.04 -12.57 18.99
N GLU A 174 -27.26 -13.81 19.41
CA GLU A 174 -26.36 -14.91 19.15
C GLU A 174 -26.14 -14.91 17.64
N ASP A 175 -24.88 -14.77 17.20
CA ASP A 175 -24.56 -14.99 15.78
C ASP A 175 -25.20 -16.32 15.43
N SER A 176 -26.30 -16.28 14.66
CA SER A 176 -27.01 -17.50 14.33
C SER A 176 -25.96 -18.44 13.77
N GLU A 177 -25.81 -19.66 14.30
CA GLU A 177 -24.70 -20.58 13.95
C GLU A 177 -24.46 -20.61 12.43
N ILE A 178 -25.55 -20.53 11.67
CA ILE A 178 -25.63 -20.36 10.22
C ILE A 178 -24.78 -19.22 9.61
N VAL A 179 -24.80 -18.01 10.19
CA VAL A 179 -23.99 -16.86 9.72
C VAL A 179 -22.51 -17.08 10.04
N SER A 180 -22.21 -17.62 11.23
CA SER A 180 -20.84 -17.98 11.62
C SER A 180 -20.29 -19.05 10.68
N ASP A 181 -21.05 -20.12 10.45
CA ASP A 181 -20.69 -21.22 9.54
C ASP A 181 -20.47 -20.73 8.11
N ARG A 182 -21.28 -19.78 7.62
CA ARG A 182 -21.10 -19.20 6.29
C ARG A 182 -19.83 -18.37 6.20
N VAL A 183 -19.55 -17.55 7.22
CA VAL A 183 -18.31 -16.78 7.32
C VAL A 183 -17.10 -17.72 7.33
N ASP A 184 -17.10 -18.73 8.20
CA ASP A 184 -16.02 -19.71 8.32
C ASP A 184 -15.81 -20.49 7.01
N GLY A 185 -16.89 -20.91 6.36
CA GLY A 185 -16.85 -21.55 5.06
C GLY A 185 -16.23 -20.64 3.98
N LEU A 186 -16.60 -19.36 3.96
CA LEU A 186 -16.01 -18.38 3.05
C LEU A 186 -14.52 -18.14 3.34
N GLU A 187 -14.10 -18.08 4.60
CA GLU A 187 -12.67 -17.95 4.96
C GLU A 187 -11.85 -19.15 4.48
N GLN A 188 -12.38 -20.36 4.64
CA GLN A 188 -11.76 -21.57 4.13
C GLN A 188 -11.69 -21.56 2.59
N CYS A 189 -12.75 -21.11 1.90
CA CYS A 189 -12.76 -20.94 0.45
C CYS A 189 -11.75 -19.88 -0.02
N ILE A 190 -11.69 -18.71 0.63
CA ILE A 190 -10.75 -17.63 0.30
C ILE A 190 -9.32 -18.12 0.43
N THR A 191 -9.03 -18.93 1.45
CA THR A 191 -7.68 -19.47 1.70
C THR A 191 -7.30 -20.54 0.67
N SER A 192 -8.23 -21.45 0.36
CA SER A 192 -7.97 -22.62 -0.49
C SER A 192 -8.10 -22.36 -2.00
N THR A 193 -8.89 -21.36 -2.41
CA THR A 193 -9.10 -21.05 -3.83
C THR A 193 -7.83 -20.48 -4.46
N PRO A 194 -7.29 -21.02 -5.56
CA PRO A 194 -6.11 -20.43 -6.19
C PRO A 194 -6.41 -19.02 -6.75
N ALA A 195 -5.58 -18.04 -6.43
CA ALA A 195 -5.68 -16.70 -7.02
C ALA A 195 -5.23 -16.75 -8.49
N ARG A 196 -6.13 -16.38 -9.41
CA ARG A 196 -5.88 -16.43 -10.87
C ARG A 196 -5.46 -15.09 -11.44
N THR A 197 -5.84 -14.02 -10.76
CA THR A 197 -5.60 -12.64 -11.18
C THR A 197 -4.90 -11.83 -10.10
N TRP A 198 -4.44 -10.63 -10.47
CA TRP A 198 -3.87 -9.68 -9.51
C TRP A 198 -4.93 -9.17 -8.54
N ALA A 199 -6.15 -8.97 -9.05
CA ALA A 199 -7.28 -8.54 -8.25
C ALA A 199 -7.67 -9.60 -7.20
N ASP A 200 -7.50 -10.90 -7.49
CA ASP A 200 -7.69 -11.97 -6.49
C ASP A 200 -6.71 -11.87 -5.32
N LEU A 201 -5.43 -11.59 -5.61
CA LEU A 201 -4.41 -11.42 -4.58
C LEU A 201 -4.66 -10.15 -3.75
N ASP A 202 -5.06 -9.06 -4.40
CA ASP A 202 -5.46 -7.82 -3.72
C ASP A 202 -6.68 -8.02 -2.83
N ALA A 203 -7.70 -8.73 -3.30
CA ALA A 203 -8.88 -9.07 -2.52
C ALA A 203 -8.50 -9.91 -1.29
N ARG A 204 -7.64 -10.93 -1.45
CA ARG A 204 -7.15 -11.72 -0.31
C ARG A 204 -6.37 -10.88 0.69
N LEU A 205 -5.54 -9.96 0.22
CA LEU A 205 -4.79 -9.05 1.10
C LEU A 205 -5.75 -8.12 1.86
N HIS A 206 -6.78 -7.61 1.20
CA HIS A 206 -7.81 -6.79 1.82
C HIS A 206 -8.58 -7.56 2.90
N TRP A 207 -8.98 -8.80 2.60
CA TRP A 207 -9.63 -9.69 3.56
C TRP A 207 -8.76 -9.93 4.81
N LEU A 208 -7.50 -10.35 4.65
CA LEU A 208 -6.57 -10.55 5.77
C LEU A 208 -6.43 -9.29 6.63
N LYS A 209 -6.29 -8.13 5.99
CA LYS A 209 -6.18 -6.85 6.69
C LYS A 209 -7.43 -6.54 7.51
N ASN A 210 -8.61 -6.74 6.94
CA ASN A 210 -9.88 -6.50 7.63
C ASN A 210 -10.06 -7.47 8.80
N ALA A 211 -9.83 -8.77 8.58
CA ALA A 211 -10.00 -9.80 9.59
C ALA A 211 -9.05 -9.62 10.80
N LEU A 212 -7.82 -9.15 10.55
CA LEU A 212 -6.89 -8.75 11.61
C LEU A 212 -7.35 -7.49 12.35
N ALA A 213 -7.84 -6.48 11.62
CA ALA A 213 -8.28 -5.21 12.21
C ALA A 213 -9.56 -5.35 13.06
N THR A 214 -10.46 -6.26 12.71
CA THR A 214 -11.68 -6.56 13.46
C THR A 214 -11.45 -7.53 14.62
N GLY A 215 -10.24 -8.10 14.74
CA GLY A 215 -9.92 -9.10 15.76
C GLY A 215 -10.68 -10.41 15.55
N GLN A 216 -11.09 -10.74 14.33
CA GLN A 216 -11.85 -11.96 14.05
C GLN A 216 -10.97 -13.20 14.00
N ARG A 217 -9.70 -13.05 13.59
CA ARG A 217 -8.74 -14.15 13.61
C ARG A 217 -7.88 -14.10 14.86
N THR A 218 -8.48 -14.38 16.02
CA THR A 218 -7.76 -14.36 17.31
C THR A 218 -6.87 -15.57 17.53
N THR A 219 -7.18 -16.71 16.90
CA THR A 219 -6.55 -17.99 17.22
C THR A 219 -5.11 -18.07 16.71
N TRP A 220 -4.81 -17.43 15.58
CA TRP A 220 -3.51 -17.51 14.90
C TRP A 220 -3.01 -16.12 14.44
N VAL A 221 -3.21 -15.10 15.28
CA VAL A 221 -2.91 -13.69 14.94
C VAL A 221 -1.49 -13.51 14.39
N GLU A 222 -0.48 -14.14 15.02
CA GLU A 222 0.91 -14.00 14.60
C GLU A 222 1.17 -14.58 13.20
N ASP A 223 0.61 -15.75 12.91
CA ASP A 223 0.71 -16.40 11.60
C ASP A 223 -0.01 -15.59 10.53
N ASP A 224 -1.18 -15.03 10.85
CA ASP A 224 -1.96 -14.20 9.95
C ASP A 224 -1.29 -12.86 9.64
N ILE A 225 -0.65 -12.25 10.64
CA ILE A 225 0.19 -11.05 10.43
C ILE A 225 1.37 -11.40 9.50
N ALA A 226 2.06 -12.51 9.77
CA ALA A 226 3.17 -12.95 8.94
C ALA A 226 2.73 -13.23 7.49
N GLN A 227 1.56 -13.86 7.31
CA GLN A 227 0.98 -14.13 6.00
C GLN A 227 0.61 -12.83 5.27
N TYR A 228 -0.01 -11.87 5.97
CA TYR A 228 -0.33 -10.56 5.43
C TYR A 228 0.93 -9.83 4.95
N GLU A 229 1.98 -9.78 5.78
CA GLU A 229 3.24 -9.11 5.44
C GLU A 229 3.94 -9.75 4.24
N LEU A 230 3.97 -11.09 4.20
CA LEU A 230 4.54 -11.85 3.09
C LEU A 230 3.79 -11.55 1.79
N LEU A 231 2.45 -11.66 1.80
CA LEU A 231 1.61 -11.40 0.64
C LEU A 231 1.74 -9.96 0.15
N ALA A 232 1.74 -8.97 1.05
CA ALA A 232 1.92 -7.56 0.71
C ALA A 232 3.28 -7.29 0.05
N ARG A 233 4.34 -7.90 0.58
CA ARG A 233 5.70 -7.80 0.04
C ARG A 233 5.79 -8.43 -1.34
N ASP A 234 5.22 -9.61 -1.52
CA ASP A 234 5.24 -10.32 -2.80
C ASP A 234 4.41 -9.60 -3.86
N LEU A 235 3.24 -9.07 -3.52
CA LEU A 235 2.46 -8.21 -4.41
C LEU A 235 3.25 -6.97 -4.83
N THR A 236 3.95 -6.33 -3.89
CA THR A 236 4.80 -5.17 -4.19
C THR A 236 5.93 -5.54 -5.15
N ARG A 237 6.61 -6.67 -4.93
CA ARG A 237 7.66 -7.18 -5.82
C ARG A 237 7.12 -7.51 -7.20
N LEU A 238 5.99 -8.19 -7.27
CA LEU A 238 5.32 -8.54 -8.54
C LEU A 238 4.97 -7.27 -9.31
N ARG A 239 4.36 -6.27 -8.68
CA ARG A 239 4.00 -4.97 -9.32
C ARG A 239 5.21 -4.23 -9.88
N ARG A 240 6.34 -4.31 -9.19
CA ARG A 240 7.62 -3.70 -9.60
C ARG A 240 8.37 -4.51 -10.65
N THR A 241 8.05 -5.79 -10.81
CA THR A 241 8.72 -6.66 -11.77
C THR A 241 8.36 -6.17 -13.18
N PRO A 242 9.33 -5.67 -13.98
CA PRO A 242 9.04 -5.21 -15.32
C PRO A 242 8.42 -6.37 -16.10
N ARG A 243 7.28 -6.15 -16.75
CA ARG A 243 6.70 -7.18 -17.65
C ARG A 243 7.82 -7.67 -18.56
N SER A 244 8.11 -8.97 -18.51
CA SER A 244 9.22 -9.56 -19.24
C SER A 244 9.15 -9.15 -20.71
N ALA A 245 10.30 -8.93 -21.34
CA ALA A 245 10.34 -8.58 -22.76
C ALA A 245 9.60 -9.63 -23.63
N ALA A 246 9.55 -10.89 -23.19
CA ALA A 246 8.79 -11.96 -23.80
C ALA A 246 7.26 -11.73 -23.73
N LYS A 247 6.73 -11.24 -22.60
CA LYS A 247 5.30 -10.89 -22.47
C LYS A 247 4.95 -9.66 -23.30
N ARG A 248 5.84 -8.64 -23.32
CA ARG A 248 5.70 -7.47 -24.22
C ARG A 248 5.69 -7.87 -25.70
N ARG A 249 6.54 -8.82 -26.11
CA ARG A 249 6.55 -9.36 -27.48
C ARG A 249 5.29 -10.15 -27.82
N ARG A 250 4.75 -10.95 -26.89
CA ARG A 250 3.49 -11.68 -27.10
C ARG A 250 2.27 -10.76 -27.16
N GLU A 251 2.19 -9.73 -26.32
CA GLU A 251 1.12 -8.72 -26.34
C GLU A 251 1.22 -7.83 -27.60
N ALA A 252 2.44 -7.50 -28.05
CA ALA A 252 2.67 -6.80 -29.32
C ALA A 252 2.36 -7.66 -30.56
N CYS A 253 2.54 -8.98 -30.49
CA CYS A 253 2.12 -9.90 -31.56
C CYS A 253 0.61 -10.16 -31.56
N ALA A 254 -0.02 -10.23 -30.39
CA ALA A 254 -1.48 -10.40 -30.27
C ALA A 254 -2.26 -9.20 -30.84
N THR A 255 -1.68 -8.00 -30.77
CA THR A 255 -2.22 -6.80 -31.44
C THR A 255 -1.90 -6.74 -32.95
N GLN A 256 -1.01 -7.60 -33.46
CA GLN A 256 -0.80 -7.77 -34.90
C GLN A 256 -1.79 -8.77 -35.54
N SER A 257 -2.43 -9.63 -34.75
CA SER A 257 -3.52 -10.48 -35.21
C SER A 257 -4.76 -9.68 -35.64
N ASP A 258 -4.97 -8.49 -35.05
CA ASP A 258 -6.01 -7.52 -35.46
C ASP A 258 -5.70 -6.88 -36.83
N PHE A 259 -4.47 -7.03 -37.36
CA PHE A 259 -4.11 -6.49 -38.67
C PHE A 259 -4.55 -7.40 -39.82
N PHE A 260 -4.74 -8.71 -39.58
CA PHE A 260 -5.25 -9.64 -40.59
C PHE A 260 -6.77 -9.63 -40.74
N GLU A 261 -7.52 -9.13 -39.76
CA GLU A 261 -8.98 -8.97 -39.88
C GLU A 261 -9.39 -7.70 -40.65
N ARG A 262 -8.46 -6.78 -40.95
CA ARG A 262 -8.76 -5.53 -41.70
C ARG A 262 -8.44 -5.57 -43.19
N THR A 263 -7.82 -6.63 -43.70
CA THR A 263 -7.52 -6.78 -45.14
C THR A 263 -8.51 -7.70 -45.88
N SER A 264 -9.59 -8.09 -45.22
CA SER A 264 -10.61 -9.00 -45.76
C SER A 264 -11.96 -8.31 -46.06
N GLN A 265 -11.97 -6.99 -46.22
CA GLN A 265 -13.13 -6.23 -46.73
C GLN A 265 -12.87 -5.75 -48.16
#